data_AF-A0A2N6EA90-F1
#
_entry.id   AF-A0A2N6EA90-F1
#
_cell.length_a   1.000
_cell.length_b   1.000
_cell.length_c   1.000
_cell.angle_alpha   90.00
_cell.angle_beta   90.00
_cell.angle_gamma   90.00
#
_symmetry.space_group_name_H-M   'P 1'
#
loop_
_entity.id
_entity.type
_entity.pdbx_description
1 polymer ?
#
loop_
_entity_poly.entity_id
_entity_poly.type
_entity_poly.pdbx_seq_one_letter_code
_entity_poly.pdbx_strand_id
1 'polypeptide(L)'
;MNGRNSHLMSGFLVCCLIAFTGSLCIAQPLALEQSRQGLEAMKEGDAESAADFFRQGLEVDRGNPVLQGNLVAALLMTGESFLQQGRFDEAAEVLDELDDLGMDEPRVLWLQGRVMFQQRDFESAEVALQELVALQPDNAGAWEGLAAVFDGLGRYDEAIASLQKAL
;
A
#
# COMPACT_ATOMS: atom_id res chain seq x y z
N MET A 1 -24.90 36.07 -53.72
CA MET A 1 -25.11 37.08 -52.65
C MET A 1 -26.00 36.48 -51.57
N ASN A 2 -25.48 36.45 -50.34
CA ASN A 2 -26.16 36.47 -49.03
C ASN A 2 -27.40 35.58 -48.76
N GLY A 3 -27.22 34.53 -47.95
CA GLY A 3 -27.31 34.65 -46.49
C GLY A 3 -28.70 34.46 -45.83
N ARG A 4 -28.86 33.37 -45.06
CA ARG A 4 -28.97 33.35 -43.57
C ARG A 4 -29.76 32.14 -43.05
N ASN A 5 -28.99 31.26 -42.43
CA ASN A 5 -29.16 30.77 -41.06
C ASN A 5 -30.41 29.94 -40.72
N SER A 6 -30.28 28.65 -41.04
CA SER A 6 -30.69 27.53 -40.19
C SER A 6 -30.05 27.62 -38.79
N HIS A 7 -30.70 28.31 -37.86
CA HIS A 7 -30.44 28.21 -36.42
C HIS A 7 -31.54 27.38 -35.78
N LEU A 8 -31.36 26.07 -35.68
CA LEU A 8 -31.99 25.23 -34.66
C LEU A 8 -31.35 23.83 -34.77
N MET A 9 -30.90 23.31 -33.62
CA MET A 9 -30.34 21.95 -33.42
C MET A 9 -28.85 21.70 -33.69
N SER A 10 -27.96 22.52 -33.13
CA SER A 10 -26.54 22.11 -32.99
C SER A 10 -25.90 22.60 -31.68
N GLY A 11 -26.68 22.70 -30.59
CA GLY A 11 -26.23 23.28 -29.32
C GLY A 11 -26.12 22.31 -28.14
N PHE A 12 -26.76 21.13 -28.19
CA PHE A 12 -26.86 20.25 -27.00
C PHE A 12 -25.95 19.01 -27.03
N LEU A 13 -25.40 18.64 -28.19
CA LEU A 13 -24.53 17.46 -28.32
C LEU A 13 -23.03 17.75 -28.12
N VAL A 14 -22.62 19.02 -28.13
CA VAL A 14 -21.20 19.41 -27.98
C VAL A 14 -20.79 19.57 -26.51
N CYS A 15 -21.73 19.79 -25.58
CA CYS A 15 -21.42 19.94 -24.16
C CYS A 15 -21.08 18.61 -23.45
N CYS A 16 -21.63 17.47 -23.91
CA CYS A 16 -21.32 16.17 -23.31
C CYS A 16 -19.98 15.59 -23.78
N LEU A 17 -19.52 15.90 -25.00
CA LEU A 17 -18.21 15.43 -25.48
C LEU A 17 -17.04 16.23 -24.89
N ILE A 18 -17.21 17.53 -24.63
CA ILE A 18 -16.15 18.36 -24.02
C ILE A 18 -15.98 18.05 -22.52
N ALA A 19 -17.05 17.68 -21.82
CA ALA A 19 -16.94 17.21 -20.43
C ALA A 19 -16.22 15.84 -20.33
N PHE A 20 -16.43 14.97 -21.31
CA PHE A 20 -15.78 13.66 -21.33
C PHE A 20 -14.33 13.72 -21.85
N THR A 21 -14.04 14.54 -22.87
CA THR A 21 -12.68 14.72 -23.36
C THR A 21 -11.86 15.66 -22.49
N GLY A 22 -12.46 16.66 -21.82
CA GLY A 22 -11.75 17.58 -20.92
C GLY A 22 -11.28 16.91 -19.64
N SER A 23 -12.14 16.12 -18.97
CA SER A 23 -11.74 15.32 -17.82
C SER A 23 -10.70 14.27 -18.20
N LEU A 24 -10.86 13.58 -19.33
CA LEU A 24 -9.92 12.53 -19.75
C LEU A 24 -8.58 13.09 -20.30
N CYS A 25 -8.59 14.27 -20.93
CA CYS A 25 -7.40 14.91 -21.52
C CYS A 25 -6.47 15.56 -20.48
N ILE A 26 -6.99 15.94 -19.30
CA ILE A 26 -6.18 16.46 -18.18
C ILE A 26 -5.89 15.37 -17.14
N ALA A 27 -6.75 14.36 -17.01
CA ALA A 27 -6.57 13.25 -16.07
C ALA A 27 -5.31 12.41 -16.34
N GLN A 28 -5.04 12.07 -17.61
CA GLN A 28 -3.88 11.24 -17.97
C GLN A 28 -2.52 11.88 -17.67
N PRO A 29 -2.26 13.16 -18.05
CA PRO A 29 -0.99 13.80 -17.70
C PRO A 29 -0.86 14.06 -16.19
N LEU A 30 -1.97 14.27 -15.47
CA LEU A 30 -1.93 14.47 -14.02
C LEU A 30 -1.59 13.17 -13.28
N ALA A 31 -2.24 12.05 -13.60
CA ALA A 31 -1.93 10.75 -12.99
C ALA A 31 -0.47 10.31 -13.27
N LEU A 32 0.04 10.61 -14.47
CA LEU A 32 1.44 10.37 -14.82
C LEU A 32 2.41 11.26 -14.02
N GLU A 33 2.09 12.54 -13.85
CA GLU A 33 2.91 13.45 -13.07
C GLU A 33 2.94 13.05 -11.59
N GLN A 34 1.79 12.67 -11.02
CA GLN A 34 1.69 12.15 -9.66
C GLN A 34 2.51 10.86 -9.50
N SER A 35 2.43 9.94 -10.47
CA SER A 35 3.28 8.75 -10.49
C SER A 35 4.77 9.12 -10.51
N ARG A 36 5.16 10.15 -11.25
CA ARG A 36 6.56 10.58 -11.37
C ARG A 36 7.05 11.19 -10.05
N GLN A 37 6.24 12.02 -9.42
CA GLN A 37 6.56 12.65 -8.14
C GLN A 37 6.67 11.61 -7.01
N GLY A 38 5.72 10.67 -6.94
CA GLY A 38 5.78 9.57 -5.97
C GLY A 38 7.04 8.73 -6.12
N LEU A 39 7.41 8.36 -7.35
CA LEU A 39 8.64 7.59 -7.60
C LEU A 39 9.92 8.37 -7.26
N GLU A 40 9.93 9.69 -7.42
CA GLU A 40 11.08 10.52 -7.04
C GLU A 40 11.22 10.62 -5.52
N ALA A 41 10.10 10.84 -4.81
CA ALA A 41 10.07 10.84 -3.35
C ALA A 41 10.57 9.51 -2.75
N MET A 42 10.20 8.37 -3.35
CA MET A 42 10.74 7.07 -2.94
C MET A 42 12.26 6.97 -3.06
N LYS A 43 12.87 7.59 -4.08
CA LYS A 43 14.34 7.61 -4.25
C LYS A 43 15.02 8.51 -3.23
N GLU A 44 14.35 9.59 -2.84
CA GLU A 44 14.81 10.51 -1.80
C GLU A 44 14.67 9.91 -0.40
N GLY A 45 13.94 8.79 -0.28
CA GLY A 45 13.66 8.10 0.98
C GLY A 45 12.44 8.64 1.71
N ASP A 46 11.70 9.57 1.10
CA ASP A 46 10.46 10.13 1.62
C ASP A 46 9.27 9.27 1.18
N ALA A 47 9.11 8.13 1.86
CA ALA A 47 8.05 7.16 1.57
C ALA A 47 6.64 7.71 1.90
N GLU A 48 6.54 8.62 2.87
CA GLU A 48 5.27 9.23 3.28
C GLU A 48 4.74 10.15 2.16
N SER A 49 5.56 11.09 1.69
CA SER A 49 5.21 11.93 0.54
C SER A 49 4.96 11.09 -0.72
N ALA A 50 5.70 9.99 -0.91
CA ALA A 50 5.46 9.09 -2.03
C ALA A 50 4.05 8.51 -2.01
N ALA A 51 3.58 8.04 -0.84
CA ALA A 51 2.23 7.51 -0.67
C ALA A 51 1.18 8.60 -1.00
N ASP A 52 1.36 9.83 -0.53
CA ASP A 52 0.47 10.96 -0.84
C ASP A 52 0.33 11.21 -2.34
N PHE A 53 1.44 11.23 -3.07
CA PHE A 53 1.41 11.41 -4.54
C PHE A 53 0.67 10.27 -5.23
N PHE A 54 0.87 9.01 -4.82
CA PHE A 54 0.14 7.89 -5.41
C PHE A 54 -1.35 7.91 -5.07
N ARG A 55 -1.74 8.31 -3.85
CA ARG A 55 -3.15 8.53 -3.49
C ARG A 55 -3.79 9.58 -4.38
N GLN A 56 -3.15 10.74 -4.57
CA GLN A 56 -3.63 11.79 -5.46
C GLN A 56 -3.77 11.30 -6.91
N GLY A 57 -2.83 10.47 -7.39
CA GLY A 57 -2.95 9.82 -8.69
C GLY A 57 -4.19 8.91 -8.78
N LEU A 58 -4.45 8.13 -7.74
CA LEU A 58 -5.61 7.23 -7.67
C LEU A 58 -6.93 7.97 -7.51
N GLU A 59 -6.96 9.19 -6.97
CA GLU A 59 -8.19 10.00 -6.99
C GLU A 59 -8.67 10.27 -8.42
N VAL A 60 -7.73 10.39 -9.36
CA VAL A 60 -7.97 10.64 -10.79
C VAL A 60 -8.22 9.34 -11.55
N ASP A 61 -7.42 8.30 -11.29
CA ASP A 61 -7.49 7.01 -11.94
C ASP A 61 -7.49 5.85 -10.93
N ARG A 62 -8.64 5.65 -10.26
CA ARG A 62 -8.83 4.67 -9.17
C ARG A 62 -8.54 3.23 -9.55
N GLY A 63 -8.63 2.90 -10.84
CA GLY A 63 -8.44 1.54 -11.34
C GLY A 63 -7.01 1.28 -11.83
N ASN A 64 -6.08 2.20 -11.63
CA ASN A 64 -4.73 2.09 -12.16
C ASN A 64 -3.88 1.10 -11.34
N PRO A 65 -3.56 -0.10 -11.88
CA PRO A 65 -2.83 -1.10 -11.12
C PRO A 65 -1.38 -0.69 -10.84
N VAL A 66 -0.81 0.20 -11.66
CA VAL A 66 0.57 0.70 -11.46
C VAL A 66 0.60 1.66 -10.27
N LEU A 67 -0.34 2.60 -10.21
CA LEU A 67 -0.44 3.52 -9.07
C LEU A 67 -0.80 2.78 -7.78
N GLN A 68 -1.69 1.80 -7.85
CA GLN A 68 -2.04 0.97 -6.71
C GLN A 68 -0.84 0.17 -6.20
N GLY A 69 -0.11 -0.53 -7.08
CA GLY A 69 1.09 -1.27 -6.70
C GLY A 69 2.20 -0.37 -6.12
N ASN A 70 2.36 0.84 -6.68
CA ASN A 70 3.31 1.81 -6.16
C ASN A 70 2.89 2.39 -4.80
N LEU A 71 1.59 2.62 -4.59
CA LEU A 71 1.06 3.03 -3.28
C LEU A 71 1.36 1.96 -2.23
N VAL A 72 1.09 0.69 -2.53
CA VAL A 72 1.39 -0.43 -1.61
C VAL A 72 2.88 -0.48 -1.27
N ALA A 73 3.75 -0.33 -2.28
CA ALA A 73 5.19 -0.27 -2.05
C ALA A 73 5.60 0.91 -1.16
N ALA A 74 5.02 2.10 -1.39
CA ALA A 74 5.26 3.28 -0.57
C ALA A 74 4.77 3.08 0.86
N LEU A 75 3.56 2.54 1.06
CA LEU A 75 3.00 2.24 2.38
C LEU A 75 3.88 1.24 3.15
N LEU A 76 4.34 0.16 2.53
CA LEU A 76 5.27 -0.78 3.16
C LEU A 76 6.56 -0.09 3.63
N MET A 77 7.10 0.83 2.83
CA MET A 77 8.29 1.60 3.21
C MET A 77 8.00 2.59 4.35
N THR A 78 6.83 3.23 4.33
CA THR A 78 6.38 4.15 5.39
C THR A 78 6.18 3.41 6.71
N GLY A 79 5.48 2.28 6.70
CA GLY A 79 5.27 1.45 7.90
C GLY A 79 6.59 0.91 8.46
N GLU A 80 7.52 0.48 7.61
CA GLU A 80 8.88 0.11 8.06
C GLU A 80 9.61 1.30 8.69
N SER A 81 9.52 2.49 8.07
CA SER A 81 10.14 3.70 8.61
C SER A 81 9.58 4.05 9.99
N PHE A 82 8.26 3.97 10.18
CA PHE A 82 7.61 4.18 11.47
C PHE A 82 8.02 3.15 12.51
N LEU A 83 8.15 1.87 12.14
CA LEU A 83 8.70 0.83 13.01
C LEU A 83 10.10 1.18 13.50
N GLN A 84 11.01 1.59 12.60
CA GLN A 84 12.38 1.96 12.97
C GLN A 84 12.44 3.20 13.88
N GLN A 85 11.46 4.09 13.76
CA GLN A 85 11.31 5.28 14.60
C GLN A 85 10.61 4.98 15.94
N GLY A 86 10.09 3.76 16.15
CA GLY A 86 9.30 3.41 17.34
C GLY A 86 7.87 3.97 17.33
N ARG A 87 7.39 4.46 16.19
CA ARG A 87 6.07 5.06 15.98
C ARG A 87 5.06 3.97 15.62
N PHE A 88 4.77 3.08 16.57
CA PHE A 88 4.01 1.85 16.29
C PHE A 88 2.55 2.09 15.94
N ASP A 89 1.91 3.10 16.53
CA ASP A 89 0.51 3.43 16.24
C ASP A 89 0.34 3.91 14.79
N GLU A 90 1.27 4.73 14.30
CA GLU A 90 1.26 5.21 12.91
C GLU A 90 1.62 4.10 11.93
N ALA A 91 2.47 3.14 12.34
CA ALA A 91 2.69 1.93 11.57
C ALA A 91 1.43 1.06 11.48
N ALA A 92 0.60 1.02 12.54
CA ALA A 92 -0.67 0.31 12.52
C ALA A 92 -1.70 1.01 11.60
N GLU A 93 -1.75 2.33 11.57
CA GLU A 93 -2.60 3.08 10.61
C GLU A 93 -2.23 2.74 9.15
N VAL A 94 -0.94 2.59 8.85
CA VAL A 94 -0.48 2.16 7.52
C VAL A 94 -0.92 0.72 7.21
N LEU A 95 -0.94 -0.16 8.20
CA LEU A 95 -1.42 -1.53 8.04
C LEU A 95 -2.93 -1.57 7.79
N ASP A 96 -3.71 -0.75 8.50
CA ASP A 96 -5.15 -0.61 8.24
C ASP A 96 -5.43 -0.19 6.79
N GLU A 97 -4.64 0.76 6.26
CA GLU A 97 -4.74 1.18 4.86
C GLU A 97 -4.38 0.03 3.88
N LEU A 98 -3.38 -0.78 4.20
CA LEU A 98 -3.00 -1.94 3.38
C LEU A 98 -4.07 -3.05 3.40
N ASP A 99 -4.72 -3.26 4.54
CA ASP A 99 -5.83 -4.20 4.70
C ASP A 99 -7.08 -3.72 3.94
N ASP A 100 -7.39 -2.42 3.98
CA ASP A 100 -8.47 -1.81 3.19
C ASP A 100 -8.26 -1.97 1.67
N LEU A 101 -7.00 -1.98 1.23
CA LEU A 101 -6.62 -2.30 -0.15
C LEU A 101 -6.70 -3.80 -0.47
N GLY A 102 -6.89 -4.65 0.53
CA GLY A 102 -6.95 -6.11 0.40
C GLY A 102 -5.61 -6.73 0.06
N MET A 103 -4.51 -6.17 0.56
CA MET A 103 -3.15 -6.63 0.25
C MET A 103 -2.67 -7.65 1.28
N ASP A 104 -2.66 -8.93 0.91
CA ASP A 104 -2.25 -10.06 1.75
C ASP A 104 -0.92 -10.68 1.27
N GLU A 105 0.01 -9.85 0.77
CA GLU A 105 1.31 -10.33 0.29
C GLU A 105 2.30 -10.59 1.45
N PRO A 106 3.30 -11.49 1.27
CA PRO A 106 4.25 -11.85 2.33
C PRO A 106 4.94 -10.66 3.03
N ARG A 107 5.16 -9.55 2.32
CA ARG A 107 5.76 -8.34 2.91
C ARG A 107 4.82 -7.61 3.86
N VAL A 108 3.52 -7.59 3.57
CA VAL A 108 2.49 -7.00 4.46
C VAL A 108 2.38 -7.84 5.72
N LEU A 109 2.26 -9.17 5.59
CA LEU A 109 2.22 -10.09 6.73
C LEU A 109 3.46 -9.98 7.63
N TRP A 110 4.65 -9.82 7.03
CA TRP A 110 5.88 -9.57 7.78
C TRP A 110 5.83 -8.27 8.57
N LEU A 111 5.36 -7.19 7.95
CA LEU A 111 5.21 -5.89 8.59
C LEU A 111 4.18 -5.95 9.72
N GLN A 112 3.01 -6.57 9.49
CA GLN A 112 1.96 -6.79 10.49
C GLN A 112 2.50 -7.50 11.71
N GLY A 113 3.14 -8.66 11.52
CA GLY A 113 3.74 -9.43 12.61
C GLY A 113 4.74 -8.62 13.43
N ARG A 114 5.54 -7.78 12.79
CA ARG A 114 6.52 -6.92 13.49
C ARG A 114 5.88 -5.75 14.23
N VAL A 115 4.89 -5.07 13.65
CA VAL A 115 4.16 -3.97 14.31
C VAL A 115 3.44 -4.51 15.55
N MET A 116 2.67 -5.58 15.39
CA MET A 116 1.93 -6.21 16.49
C MET A 116 2.86 -6.71 17.60
N PHE A 117 4.00 -7.31 17.24
CA PHE A 117 5.01 -7.72 18.22
C PHE A 117 5.53 -6.53 19.05
N GLN A 118 5.83 -5.40 18.40
CA GLN A 118 6.31 -4.20 19.10
C GLN A 118 5.23 -3.57 20.00
N GLN A 119 3.97 -3.64 19.58
CA GLN A 119 2.81 -3.25 20.40
C GLN A 119 2.52 -4.25 21.53
N ARG A 120 3.24 -5.38 21.60
CA ARG A 120 3.04 -6.49 22.53
C ARG A 120 1.69 -7.21 22.35
N ASP A 121 1.06 -7.06 21.19
CA ASP A 121 -0.05 -7.90 20.76
C ASP A 121 0.51 -9.17 20.14
N PHE A 122 0.99 -10.06 21.00
CA PHE A 122 1.68 -11.27 20.58
C PHE A 122 0.72 -12.27 19.92
N GLU A 123 -0.54 -12.29 20.32
CA GLU A 123 -1.57 -13.13 19.75
C GLU A 123 -1.84 -12.76 18.29
N SER A 124 -2.03 -11.48 17.97
CA SER A 124 -2.20 -11.05 16.57
C SER A 124 -0.92 -11.23 15.75
N ALA A 125 0.25 -10.96 16.35
CA ALA A 125 1.54 -11.18 15.70
C ALA A 125 1.77 -12.66 15.34
N GLU A 126 1.34 -13.59 16.19
CA GLU A 126 1.41 -15.04 15.93
C GLU A 126 0.63 -15.38 14.66
N VAL A 127 -0.60 -14.87 14.52
CA VAL A 127 -1.46 -15.15 13.36
C VAL A 127 -0.79 -14.69 12.07
N ALA A 128 -0.34 -13.43 12.01
CA ALA A 128 0.30 -12.87 10.81
C ALA A 128 1.56 -13.64 10.41
N LEU A 129 2.41 -14.00 11.38
CA LEU A 129 3.63 -14.76 11.10
C LEU A 129 3.38 -16.23 10.78
N GLN A 130 2.32 -16.84 11.32
CA GLN A 130 1.90 -18.19 10.94
C GLN A 130 1.42 -18.25 9.49
N GLU A 131 0.66 -17.25 9.04
CA GLU A 131 0.27 -17.11 7.64
C GLU A 131 1.51 -16.90 6.75
N LEU A 132 2.45 -16.06 7.18
CA LEU A 132 3.68 -15.83 6.44
C LEU A 132 4.52 -17.10 6.27
N VAL A 133 4.74 -17.89 7.32
CA VAL A 133 5.52 -19.14 7.21
C VAL A 133 4.75 -20.22 6.44
N ALA A 134 3.42 -20.14 6.35
CA ALA A 134 2.64 -21.02 5.49
C ALA A 134 2.83 -20.67 4.01
N LEU A 135 2.92 -19.38 3.68
CA LEU A 135 3.20 -18.89 2.32
C LEU A 135 4.67 -19.06 1.93
N GLN A 136 5.58 -18.89 2.88
CA GLN A 136 7.04 -18.97 2.69
C GLN A 136 7.68 -19.88 3.75
N PRO A 137 7.56 -21.22 3.59
CA PRO A 137 8.09 -22.17 4.56
C PRO A 137 9.62 -22.16 4.70
N ASP A 138 10.33 -21.59 3.73
CA ASP A 138 11.78 -21.44 3.67
C ASP A 138 12.27 -20.06 4.15
N ASN A 139 11.38 -19.17 4.56
CA ASN A 139 11.75 -17.86 5.08
C ASN A 139 12.23 -17.97 6.54
N ALA A 140 13.54 -18.07 6.72
CA ALA A 140 14.18 -18.12 8.03
C ALA A 140 13.79 -16.94 8.94
N GLY A 141 13.71 -15.72 8.38
CA GLY A 141 13.34 -14.53 9.15
C GLY A 141 11.90 -14.60 9.70
N ALA A 142 10.97 -15.18 8.93
CA ALA A 142 9.60 -15.40 9.39
C ALA A 142 9.55 -16.40 10.55
N TRP A 143 10.33 -17.49 10.48
CA TRP A 143 10.46 -18.45 11.58
C TRP A 143 11.12 -17.85 12.82
N GLU A 144 12.14 -17.01 12.67
CA GLU A 144 12.76 -16.26 13.78
C GLU A 144 11.76 -15.30 14.44
N GLY A 145 10.99 -14.56 13.64
CA GLY A 145 9.93 -13.69 14.13
C GLY A 145 8.88 -14.47 14.94
N LEU A 146 8.44 -15.62 14.42
CA LEU A 146 7.47 -16.47 15.10
C LEU A 146 8.03 -17.03 16.41
N ALA A 147 9.32 -17.37 16.45
CA ALA A 147 9.99 -17.76 17.68
C ALA A 147 10.01 -16.64 18.73
N ALA A 148 10.29 -15.40 18.31
CA ALA A 148 10.26 -14.24 19.20
C ALA A 148 8.85 -14.00 19.76
N VAL A 149 7.81 -14.14 18.94
CA VAL A 149 6.41 -14.07 19.38
C VAL A 149 6.11 -15.16 20.41
N PHE A 150 6.49 -16.41 20.15
CA PHE A 150 6.27 -17.50 21.11
C PHE A 150 7.02 -17.30 22.43
N ASP A 151 8.23 -16.75 22.40
CA ASP A 151 8.96 -16.36 23.61
C ASP A 151 8.20 -15.28 24.41
N GLY A 152 7.67 -14.27 23.72
CA GLY A 152 6.82 -13.23 24.32
C GLY A 152 5.54 -13.77 24.97
N LEU A 153 4.98 -14.86 24.44
CA LEU A 153 3.84 -15.60 24.99
C LEU A 153 4.22 -16.60 26.10
N GLY A 154 5.51 -16.81 26.35
CA GLY A 154 6.01 -17.83 27.29
C GLY A 154 5.90 -19.28 26.77
N ARG A 155 5.70 -19.45 25.47
CA ARG A 155 5.56 -20.73 24.75
C ARG A 155 6.91 -21.22 24.24
N TYR A 156 7.81 -21.55 25.18
CA TYR A 156 9.23 -21.79 24.87
C TYR A 156 9.48 -23.02 23.99
N ASP A 157 8.67 -24.06 24.10
CA ASP A 157 8.82 -25.27 23.27
C ASP A 157 8.53 -24.94 21.79
N GLU A 158 7.49 -24.15 21.51
CA GLU A 158 7.20 -23.68 20.16
C GLU A 158 8.26 -22.69 19.65
N ALA A 159 8.80 -21.83 20.52
CA ALA A 159 9.89 -20.94 20.15
C ALA A 159 11.13 -21.71 19.66
N ILE A 160 11.54 -22.74 20.40
CA ILE A 160 12.67 -23.61 20.02
C ILE A 160 12.38 -24.34 18.70
N ALA A 161 11.17 -24.87 18.54
CA ALA A 161 10.79 -25.55 17.31
C ALA A 161 10.82 -24.61 16.09
N SER A 162 10.40 -23.35 16.25
CA SER A 162 10.48 -22.33 15.20
C SER A 162 11.93 -21.96 14.87
N LEU A 163 12.79 -21.77 15.87
CA LEU A 163 14.23 -21.51 15.63
C LEU A 163 14.92 -22.66 14.89
N GLN A 164 14.54 -23.91 15.16
CA GLN A 164 15.07 -25.07 14.44
C GLN A 164 14.71 -25.07 12.95
N LYS A 165 13.58 -24.46 12.58
CA LYS A 165 13.17 -24.31 11.17
C LYS A 165 13.84 -23.13 10.48
N ALA A 166 14.39 -22.18 11.23
CA ALA A 166 15.11 -21.03 10.70
C ALA A 166 16.57 -21.34 10.29
N LEU A 167 17.11 -22.50 10.70
CA LEU A 167 18.49 -22.94 10.43
C LEU A 167 18.61 -23.79 9.17
#